data_AF-A0A8U0PX23-F1
#
_entry.id   AF-A0A8U0PX23-F1
#
_cell.length_a   1.000
_cell.length_b   1.000
_cell.length_c   1.000
_cell.angle_alpha   90.00
_cell.angle_beta   90.00
_cell.angle_gamma   90.00
#
_symmetry.space_group_name_H-M   'P 1'
#
loop_
_entity.id
_entity.type
_entity.pdbx_description
1 polymer ?
#
loop_
_entity_poly.entity_id
_entity_poly.type
_entity_poly.pdbx_seq_one_letter_code
_entity_poly.pdbx_strand_id
1 'polypeptide(L)'
;MEAAGGGWSVIQRRKDGTMDFQRTWKEYKMGFGSLFGEHWLGNEFVFLLTSQRPYNLRVEVTDWDGQQAFSHYDRFYIGSEKQNYRLFLKSHSGTAGRQSSLVINGADFSTKDMDNDNCICKCALMLTGGMSEVKVHINP
;
A
#
# COMPACT_ATOMS: atom_id res chain seq x y z
N MET A 1 -19.09 -3.16 -8.84
CA MET A 1 -17.91 -2.33 -9.19
C MET A 1 -16.73 -3.26 -9.11
N GLU A 2 -16.18 -3.67 -10.24
CA GLU A 2 -15.07 -4.63 -10.25
C GLU A 2 -13.93 -3.96 -11.03
N ALA A 3 -12.91 -3.46 -10.31
CA ALA A 3 -11.66 -3.12 -10.94
C ALA A 3 -11.10 -4.41 -11.58
N ALA A 4 -10.71 -4.35 -12.85
CA ALA A 4 -9.98 -5.40 -13.56
C ALA A 4 -10.51 -6.84 -13.37
N GLY A 5 -11.83 -7.05 -13.48
CA GLY A 5 -12.42 -8.40 -13.52
C GLY A 5 -12.69 -9.07 -12.17
N GLY A 6 -12.53 -8.36 -11.05
CA GLY A 6 -12.94 -8.84 -9.73
C GLY A 6 -11.85 -9.51 -8.89
N GLY A 7 -12.22 -9.93 -7.67
CA GLY A 7 -11.32 -10.65 -6.75
C GLY A 7 -10.33 -9.79 -5.96
N TRP A 8 -10.38 -8.46 -6.13
CA TRP A 8 -9.47 -7.53 -5.47
C TRP A 8 -9.89 -7.23 -4.04
N SER A 9 -8.99 -7.49 -3.09
CA SER A 9 -9.11 -7.03 -1.71
C SER A 9 -8.42 -5.69 -1.56
N VAL A 10 -9.14 -4.67 -1.06
CA VAL A 10 -8.56 -3.36 -0.75
C VAL A 10 -7.81 -3.46 0.58
N ILE A 11 -6.51 -3.18 0.57
CA ILE A 11 -5.69 -3.17 1.79
C ILE A 11 -5.50 -1.76 2.35
N GLN A 12 -5.69 -0.74 1.51
CA GLN A 12 -5.55 0.65 1.89
C GLN A 12 -6.46 1.52 1.01
N ARG A 13 -7.10 2.53 1.62
CA ARG A 13 -7.85 3.57 0.91
C ARG A 13 -7.66 4.96 1.55
N ARG A 14 -7.33 5.97 0.74
CA ARG A 14 -7.40 7.42 1.02
C ARG A 14 -8.41 8.04 0.07
N LYS A 15 -9.21 9.02 0.49
CA LYS A 15 -10.17 9.75 -0.36
C LYS A 15 -10.43 11.20 0.08
N ASP A 16 -10.52 11.45 1.38
CA ASP A 16 -11.00 12.73 1.90
C ASP A 16 -10.10 13.32 2.99
N GLY A 17 -9.09 12.57 3.42
CA GLY A 17 -8.15 13.02 4.46
C GLY A 17 -8.80 13.14 5.84
N THR A 18 -10.00 12.57 6.03
CA THR A 18 -10.69 12.59 7.31
C THR A 18 -9.98 11.76 8.37
N MET A 19 -9.17 10.79 7.96
CA MET A 19 -8.44 9.91 8.85
C MET A 19 -6.96 10.29 8.96
N ASP A 20 -6.49 10.38 10.20
CA ASP A 20 -5.06 10.49 10.46
C ASP A 20 -4.36 9.16 10.17
N PHE A 21 -3.32 9.21 9.33
CA PHE A 21 -2.44 8.09 9.00
C PHE A 21 -1.08 8.19 9.74
N GLN A 22 -0.85 9.20 10.60
CA GLN A 22 0.31 9.26 11.49
C GLN A 22 0.14 8.31 12.69
N ARG A 23 0.08 7.01 12.40
CA ARG A 23 -0.24 5.94 13.34
C ARG A 23 1.01 5.22 13.84
N THR A 24 0.84 4.54 14.97
CA THR A 24 1.88 3.73 15.62
C THR A 24 2.13 2.43 14.89
N TRP A 25 3.26 1.77 15.18
CA TRP A 25 3.57 0.43 14.68
C TRP A 25 2.45 -0.56 14.94
N LYS A 26 1.93 -0.54 16.18
CA LYS A 26 0.85 -1.44 16.62
C LYS A 26 -0.45 -1.21 15.84
N GLU A 27 -0.80 0.04 15.56
CA GLU A 27 -1.98 0.39 14.74
C GLU A 27 -1.79 -0.07 13.29
N TYR A 28 -0.62 0.15 12.68
CA TYR A 28 -0.34 -0.34 11.33
C TYR A 28 -0.28 -1.86 11.22
N LYS A 29 0.18 -2.54 12.28
CA LYS A 29 0.14 -4.00 12.39
C LYS A 29 -1.29 -4.54 12.38
N MET A 30 -2.15 -3.99 13.25
CA MET A 30 -3.51 -4.49 13.46
C MET A 30 -4.53 -3.96 12.43
N GLY A 31 -4.21 -2.85 11.77
CA GLY A 31 -5.14 -2.12 10.92
C GLY A 31 -5.94 -1.07 11.69
N PHE A 32 -6.46 -0.10 10.95
CA PHE A 32 -7.27 0.99 11.49
C PHE A 32 -8.22 1.55 10.42
N GLY A 33 -9.27 2.21 10.87
CA GLY A 33 -10.25 2.86 10.02
C GLY A 33 -11.46 2.00 9.69
N SER A 34 -12.14 2.33 8.59
CA SER A 34 -13.38 1.68 8.18
C SER A 34 -13.26 1.12 6.76
N LEU A 35 -13.64 -0.14 6.57
CA LEU A 35 -13.67 -0.79 5.24
C LEU A 35 -14.55 -0.05 4.23
N PHE A 36 -15.54 0.71 4.70
CA PHE A 36 -16.42 1.53 3.86
C PHE A 36 -15.84 2.91 3.54
N GLY A 37 -14.76 3.33 4.20
CA GLY A 37 -14.11 4.63 4.05
C GLY A 37 -12.60 4.52 3.95
N GLU A 38 -11.89 5.49 4.54
CA GLU A 38 -10.44 5.43 4.67
C GLU A 38 -10.03 4.37 5.69
N HIS A 39 -9.05 3.55 5.33
CA HIS A 39 -8.54 2.50 6.20
C HIS A 39 -7.15 2.01 5.79
N TRP A 40 -6.54 1.29 6.72
CA TRP A 40 -5.43 0.38 6.52
C TRP A 40 -5.82 -0.98 7.09
N LEU A 41 -5.74 -2.04 6.27
CA LEU A 41 -6.23 -3.37 6.64
C LEU A 41 -5.40 -4.04 7.76
N GLY A 42 -4.11 -3.70 7.86
CA GLY A 42 -3.19 -4.24 8.86
C GLY A 42 -2.09 -5.10 8.25
N ASN A 43 -0.85 -4.83 8.63
CA ASN A 43 0.32 -5.52 8.09
C ASN A 43 0.31 -7.02 8.42
N GLU A 44 -0.12 -7.41 9.61
CA GLU A 44 -0.15 -8.83 9.99
C GLU A 44 -1.12 -9.61 9.09
N PHE A 45 -2.28 -9.03 8.80
CA PHE A 45 -3.27 -9.66 7.92
C PHE A 45 -2.77 -9.78 6.49
N VAL A 46 -2.15 -8.71 5.95
CA VAL A 46 -1.57 -8.72 4.60
C VAL A 46 -0.42 -9.71 4.50
N PHE A 47 0.42 -9.83 5.54
CA PHE A 47 1.49 -10.81 5.62
C PHE A 47 0.94 -12.23 5.55
N LEU A 48 -0.07 -12.54 6.36
CA LEU A 48 -0.70 -13.86 6.39
C LEU A 48 -1.32 -14.23 5.04
N LEU A 49 -1.95 -13.29 4.35
CA LEU A 49 -2.50 -13.53 3.01
C LEU A 49 -1.40 -13.78 1.97
N THR A 50 -0.44 -12.88 1.88
CA THR A 50 0.62 -12.92 0.85
C THR A 50 1.66 -14.02 1.08
N SER A 51 1.69 -14.61 2.26
CA SER A 51 2.52 -15.78 2.58
C SER A 51 1.92 -17.11 2.12
N GLN A 52 0.59 -17.18 1.93
CA GLN A 52 -0.08 -18.43 1.58
C GLN A 52 0.04 -18.77 0.09
N ARG A 53 0.09 -17.75 -0.77
CA ARG A 53 0.18 -17.89 -2.22
C ARG A 53 0.70 -16.58 -2.83
N PRO A 54 1.14 -16.58 -4.09
CA PRO A 54 1.46 -15.34 -4.79
C PRO A 54 0.25 -14.41 -4.84
N TYR A 55 0.50 -13.10 -4.70
CA TYR A 55 -0.50 -12.06 -4.91
C TYR A 55 0.07 -11.01 -5.86
N ASN A 56 -0.82 -10.42 -6.64
CA ASN A 56 -0.60 -9.23 -7.43
C ASN A 56 -0.96 -8.00 -6.61
N LEU A 57 -0.28 -6.88 -6.85
CA LEU A 57 -0.59 -5.58 -6.25
C LEU A 57 -1.04 -4.62 -7.34
N ARG A 58 -2.10 -3.85 -7.08
CA ARG A 58 -2.54 -2.75 -7.94
C ARG A 58 -2.75 -1.50 -7.09
N VAL A 59 -2.06 -0.43 -7.43
CA VAL A 59 -2.19 0.88 -6.81
C VAL A 59 -2.93 1.77 -7.80
N GLU A 60 -4.11 2.25 -7.42
CA GLU A 60 -4.89 3.19 -8.20
C GLU A 60 -4.82 4.57 -7.55
N VAL A 61 -4.57 5.58 -8.37
CA VAL A 61 -4.51 6.97 -7.95
C VAL A 61 -5.45 7.80 -8.82
N THR A 62 -6.19 8.70 -8.19
CA THR A 62 -7.04 9.68 -8.87
C THR A 62 -6.55 11.07 -8.50
N ASP A 63 -6.39 11.96 -9.48
CA ASP A 63 -6.07 13.36 -9.21
C ASP A 63 -7.34 14.19 -8.92
N TRP A 64 -7.18 15.49 -8.67
CA TRP A 64 -8.30 16.40 -8.40
C TRP A 64 -9.16 16.69 -9.63
N ASP A 65 -8.61 16.48 -10.83
CA ASP A 65 -9.31 16.63 -12.10
C ASP A 65 -10.08 15.35 -12.50
N GLY A 66 -10.00 14.30 -11.68
CA GLY A 66 -10.66 13.01 -11.90
C GLY A 66 -9.91 12.06 -12.84
N GLN A 67 -8.68 12.40 -13.25
CA GLN A 67 -7.85 11.50 -14.06
C GLN A 67 -7.33 10.36 -13.20
N GLN A 68 -7.44 9.15 -13.73
CA GLN A 68 -7.02 7.94 -13.03
C GLN A 68 -5.75 7.38 -13.66
N ALA A 69 -4.81 7.02 -12.80
CA ALA A 69 -3.63 6.26 -13.18
C ALA A 69 -3.46 5.05 -12.25
N PHE A 70 -2.75 4.03 -12.72
CA PHE A 70 -2.46 2.87 -11.88
C PHE A 70 -1.05 2.35 -12.07
N SER A 71 -0.52 1.72 -11.02
CA SER A 71 0.66 0.85 -11.07
C SER A 71 0.23 -0.56 -10.71
N HIS A 72 0.78 -1.55 -11.40
CA HIS A 72 0.52 -2.95 -11.21
C HIS A 72 1.84 -3.71 -11.03
N TYR A 73 1.82 -4.71 -10.16
CA TYR A 73 2.95 -5.59 -9.87
C TYR A 73 2.46 -7.03 -9.86
N ASP A 74 3.07 -7.88 -10.69
CA ASP A 74 2.70 -9.29 -10.82
C ASP A 74 3.11 -10.14 -9.60
N ARG A 75 3.94 -9.59 -8.72
CA ARG A 75 4.28 -10.25 -7.46
C ARG A 75 4.44 -9.25 -6.35
N PHE A 76 3.72 -9.50 -5.28
CA PHE A 76 3.71 -8.73 -4.05
C PHE A 76 3.63 -9.66 -2.85
N TYR A 77 4.50 -9.40 -1.88
CA TYR A 77 4.38 -9.94 -0.54
C TYR A 77 5.14 -9.04 0.44
N ILE A 78 4.80 -9.17 1.72
CA ILE A 78 5.55 -8.54 2.79
C ILE A 78 6.18 -9.61 3.68
N GLY A 79 7.28 -9.26 4.33
CA GLY A 79 7.91 -10.11 5.34
C GLY A 79 7.08 -10.22 6.62
N SER A 80 7.52 -11.09 7.53
CA SER A 80 6.94 -11.15 8.88
C SER A 80 7.25 -9.88 9.69
N GLU A 81 6.62 -9.72 10.85
CA GLU A 81 6.97 -8.66 11.80
C GLU A 81 8.46 -8.66 12.17
N LYS A 82 9.08 -9.84 12.30
CA LYS A 82 10.53 -9.97 12.59
C LYS A 82 11.43 -9.46 11.46
N GLN A 83 10.85 -9.33 10.26
CA GLN A 83 11.48 -8.75 9.08
C GLN A 83 10.90 -7.36 8.80
N ASN A 84 10.33 -6.69 9.81
CA ASN A 84 9.78 -5.35 9.72
C ASN A 84 8.74 -5.18 8.60
N TYR A 85 7.97 -6.22 8.28
CA TYR A 85 7.03 -6.23 7.15
C TYR A 85 7.65 -5.77 5.82
N ARG A 86 8.91 -6.12 5.59
CA ARG A 86 9.68 -5.71 4.41
C ARG A 86 8.93 -5.98 3.11
N LEU A 87 8.83 -4.96 2.27
CA LEU A 87 8.07 -4.96 1.03
C LEU A 87 8.85 -5.57 -0.13
N PHE A 88 8.26 -6.56 -0.80
CA PHE A 88 8.81 -7.15 -2.01
C PHE A 88 7.86 -6.97 -3.19
N LEU A 89 8.38 -6.42 -4.29
CA LEU A 89 7.63 -6.19 -5.52
C LEU A 89 8.40 -6.76 -6.71
N LYS A 90 7.68 -7.21 -7.74
CA LYS A 90 8.28 -7.63 -9.01
C LYS A 90 7.37 -7.27 -10.18
N SER A 91 7.99 -7.09 -11.35
CA SER A 91 7.30 -6.90 -12.64
C SER A 91 6.33 -5.71 -12.62
N HIS A 92 6.88 -4.50 -12.51
CA HIS A 92 6.09 -3.28 -12.56
C HIS A 92 5.52 -3.03 -13.97
N SER A 93 4.24 -2.70 -14.04
CA SER A 93 3.53 -2.19 -15.22
C SER A 93 2.51 -1.12 -14.81
N GLY A 94 1.90 -0.41 -15.76
CA GLY A 94 0.82 0.53 -15.48
C GLY A 94 0.97 1.89 -16.19
N THR A 95 0.05 2.80 -15.87
CA THR A 95 -0.04 4.15 -16.44
C THR A 95 0.48 5.24 -15.51
N ALA A 96 0.69 4.95 -14.22
CA ALA A 96 1.20 5.90 -13.22
C ALA A 96 2.72 6.12 -13.25
N GLY A 97 3.36 5.91 -14.40
CA GLY A 97 4.80 6.07 -14.62
C GLY A 97 5.46 4.85 -15.26
N ARG A 98 6.59 5.06 -15.95
CA ARG A 98 7.37 3.96 -16.56
C ARG A 98 8.25 3.22 -15.54
N GLN A 99 8.65 3.90 -14.46
CA GLN A 99 9.41 3.33 -13.36
C GLN A 99 8.53 3.26 -12.12
N SER A 100 8.79 2.28 -11.26
CA SER A 100 8.07 2.13 -9.99
C SER A 100 8.42 3.27 -9.05
N SER A 101 7.39 3.93 -8.51
CA SER A 101 7.53 4.90 -7.41
C SER A 101 7.79 4.22 -6.05
N LEU A 102 7.73 2.88 -5.99
CA LEU A 102 7.98 2.09 -4.80
C LEU A 102 9.36 1.44 -4.90
N VAL A 103 10.03 1.28 -3.76
CA VAL A 103 11.29 0.53 -3.69
C VAL A 103 11.00 -0.93 -4.00
N ILE A 104 11.37 -1.36 -5.20
CA ILE A 104 11.05 -2.70 -5.71
C ILE A 104 11.74 -3.80 -4.88
N ASN A 105 12.90 -3.48 -4.29
CA ASN A 105 13.78 -4.44 -3.62
C ASN A 105 13.90 -4.20 -2.11
N GLY A 106 12.80 -4.42 -1.37
CA GLY A 106 12.93 -4.68 0.06
C GLY A 106 13.17 -3.43 0.89
N ALA A 107 12.22 -2.49 0.90
CA ALA A 107 12.14 -1.48 1.94
C ALA A 107 11.42 -2.04 3.17
N ASP A 108 12.01 -1.86 4.35
CA ASP A 108 11.37 -2.16 5.62
C ASP A 108 10.24 -1.16 5.89
N PHE A 109 9.20 -1.61 6.58
CA PHE A 109 8.10 -0.74 6.98
C PHE A 109 8.55 0.14 8.16
N SER A 110 8.15 1.41 8.15
CA SER A 110 8.49 2.37 9.20
C SER A 110 7.27 3.17 9.63
N THR A 111 7.20 3.49 10.91
CA THR A 111 6.15 4.31 11.53
C THR A 111 6.77 5.43 12.36
N LYS A 112 5.93 6.31 12.91
CA LYS A 112 6.41 7.45 13.72
C LYS A 112 7.20 7.04 14.97
N ASP A 113 6.94 5.85 15.47
CA ASP A 113 7.46 5.25 16.70
C ASP A 113 8.41 4.08 16.46
N MET A 114 8.60 3.66 15.20
CA MET A 114 9.56 2.63 14.82
C MET A 114 10.16 2.96 13.45
N ASP A 115 11.38 3.47 13.47
CA ASP A 115 12.12 3.88 12.29
C ASP A 115 13.02 2.75 11.79
N ASN A 116 12.60 2.10 10.70
CA ASN A 116 13.34 1.01 10.05
C ASN A 116 13.78 1.39 8.63
N ASP A 117 13.60 2.64 8.20
CA ASP A 117 13.95 3.01 6.85
C ASP A 117 15.44 3.39 6.78
N ASN A 118 16.13 2.96 5.73
CA ASN A 118 17.50 3.38 5.45
C ASN A 118 17.52 4.79 4.81
N CYS A 119 16.45 5.59 4.97
CA CYS A 119 16.36 6.94 4.44
C CYS A 119 16.42 7.98 5.57
N ILE A 120 16.92 9.17 5.27
CA ILE A 120 16.70 10.36 6.11
C ILE A 120 15.25 10.89 5.92
N CYS A 121 14.54 10.32 4.96
CA CYS A 121 13.24 10.74 4.48
C CYS A 121 12.16 9.74 4.90
N LYS A 122 11.28 10.11 5.82
CA LYS A 122 10.14 9.29 6.25
C LYS A 122 9.23 9.00 5.05
N CYS A 123 9.41 7.85 4.38
CA CYS A 123 8.64 7.46 3.18
C CYS A 123 7.13 7.33 3.44
N ALA A 124 6.72 7.26 4.72
CA ALA A 124 5.34 7.38 5.15
C ALA A 124 4.64 8.68 4.68
N LEU A 125 5.39 9.71 4.27
CA LEU A 125 4.85 10.97 3.75
C LEU A 125 4.70 11.06 2.21
N MET A 126 5.17 10.09 1.41
CA MET A 126 5.23 10.25 -0.05
C MET A 126 3.89 10.06 -0.81
N LEU A 127 2.75 10.05 -0.11
CA LEU A 127 1.41 10.03 -0.73
C LEU A 127 0.57 11.28 -0.39
N THR A 128 1.17 12.37 0.10
CA THR A 128 0.44 13.62 0.40
C THR A 128 0.57 14.71 -0.68
N GLY A 129 1.15 14.41 -1.85
CA GLY A 129 1.26 15.35 -2.97
C GLY A 129 0.24 15.08 -4.08
N GLY A 130 -0.83 15.89 -4.15
CA GLY A 130 -1.61 16.11 -5.38
C GLY A 130 -2.72 15.12 -5.77
N MET A 131 -3.00 14.08 -4.97
CA MET A 131 -4.01 13.05 -5.31
C MET A 131 -5.30 13.21 -4.50
N SER A 132 -6.45 13.03 -5.14
CA SER A 132 -7.78 13.05 -4.51
C SER A 132 -8.15 11.69 -3.91
N GLU A 133 -7.77 10.58 -4.54
CA GLU A 133 -8.03 9.23 -4.01
C GLU A 133 -6.84 8.31 -4.29
N VAL A 134 -6.48 7.48 -3.30
CA VAL A 134 -5.48 6.41 -3.44
C VAL A 134 -6.09 5.12 -2.94
N LYS A 135 -6.05 4.06 -3.76
CA LYS A 135 -6.48 2.71 -3.37
C LYS A 135 -5.37 1.71 -3.66
N VAL A 136 -5.13 0.81 -2.72
CA VAL A 136 -4.19 -0.28 -2.88
C VAL A 136 -4.94 -1.60 -2.78
N HIS A 137 -4.80 -2.42 -3.82
CA HIS A 137 -5.53 -3.65 -4.01
C HIS A 137 -4.57 -4.83 -4.13
N ILE A 138 -4.96 -5.98 -3.59
CA ILE A 138 -4.27 -7.26 -3.78
C ILE A 138 -5.21 -8.32 -4.35
N ASN A 139 -4.70 -9.20 -5.20
CA ASN A 139 -5.46 -10.30 -5.82
C ASN A 139 -4.55 -11.54 -5.93
N PRO A 140 -5.01 -12.76 -5.57
CA PRO A 140 -4.25 -14.00 -5.77
C PRO A 140 -3.80 -14.27 -7.21
#